data_AF-A0A961YB26-F1
#
_entry.id   AF-A0A961YB26-F1
#
_cell.length_a   1.000
_cell.length_b   1.000
_cell.length_c   1.000
_cell.angle_alpha   90.00
_cell.angle_beta   90.00
_cell.angle_gamma   90.00
#
_symmetry.space_group_name_H-M   'P 1'
#
loop_
_entity.id
_entity.type
_entity.pdbx_description
1 polymer ?
#
loop_
_entity_poly.entity_id
_entity_poly.type
_entity_poly.pdbx_seq_one_letter_code
_entity_poly.pdbx_strand_id
1 'polypeptide(L)'
;MHAIRLFRIASVVAASIALAGCILSQGALFDSADAITPVAQGVYKEMARGESNAFEEVATVNVAIDGKTYNVSSEDGREPAIFTMHDGGNGLIITQIAEDGEAGYALLRIENGEVLHWAAACDVASDIGVLADFPGVEDGEGNCMIPDRDTLIAFMTAYASKAEPDYKYVPVAQ
;
A
#
# COMPACT_ATOMS: atom_id res chain seq x y z
N MET A 1 50.74 -5.79 -0.51
CA MET A 1 49.91 -6.43 0.53
C MET A 1 48.95 -5.40 1.07
N HIS A 2 47.66 -5.67 0.87
CA HIS A 2 46.45 -5.14 1.52
C HIS A 2 46.29 -3.63 1.68
N ALA A 3 45.68 -3.06 0.63
CA ALA A 3 45.00 -1.77 0.63
C ALA A 3 43.81 -1.77 1.59
N ILE A 4 43.73 -0.71 2.39
CA ILE A 4 42.60 -0.34 3.23
C ILE A 4 41.45 0.07 2.29
N ARG A 5 40.49 -0.83 2.07
CA ARG A 5 39.19 -0.53 1.44
C ARG A 5 38.20 -0.12 2.53
N LEU A 6 38.40 1.06 3.12
CA LEU A 6 37.39 1.75 3.93
C LEU A 6 36.55 2.63 3.01
N PHE A 7 35.70 2.04 2.18
CA PHE A 7 34.62 2.74 1.47
C PHE A 7 33.68 1.68 0.90
N ARG A 8 32.92 1.03 1.79
CA ARG A 8 31.83 0.15 1.40
C ARG A 8 30.70 0.32 2.41
N ILE A 9 29.52 0.58 1.85
CA ILE A 9 28.19 0.50 2.47
C ILE A 9 27.75 1.80 3.16
N ALA A 10 27.64 2.86 2.36
CA ALA A 10 26.62 3.89 2.56
C ALA A 10 25.75 3.86 1.31
N SER A 11 24.85 2.87 1.18
CA SER A 11 23.78 2.74 0.16
C SER A 11 23.03 1.40 0.31
N VAL A 12 22.44 1.11 1.48
CA VAL A 12 21.45 0.02 1.63
C VAL A 12 20.36 0.48 2.61
N VAL A 13 19.61 1.51 2.23
CA VAL A 13 18.36 1.89 2.94
C VAL A 13 17.18 2.08 1.95
N ALA A 14 17.40 1.97 0.64
CA ALA A 14 16.39 2.35 -0.37
C ALA A 14 15.65 1.17 -1.04
N ALA A 15 15.34 0.08 -0.33
CA ALA A 15 14.65 -1.07 -0.96
C ALA A 15 13.76 -1.88 -0.01
N SER A 16 12.99 -1.23 0.86
CA SER A 16 12.04 -1.94 1.75
C SER A 16 10.62 -1.36 1.75
N ILE A 17 10.31 -0.42 0.85
CA ILE A 17 8.92 -0.02 0.57
C ILE A 17 8.33 -1.03 -0.43
N ALA A 18 8.09 -2.25 0.03
CA ALA A 18 7.43 -3.28 -0.78
C ALA A 18 5.93 -3.41 -0.45
N LEU A 19 5.39 -2.56 0.44
CA LEU A 19 3.97 -2.62 0.84
C LEU A 19 3.26 -1.26 1.03
N ALA A 20 3.95 -0.12 0.96
CA ALA A 20 3.27 1.15 0.73
C ALA A 20 3.34 1.45 -0.77
N GLY A 21 2.23 1.84 -1.38
CA GLY A 21 2.28 2.39 -2.74
C GLY A 21 3.22 3.59 -2.76
N CYS A 22 3.63 4.03 -3.96
CA CYS A 22 4.42 5.25 -4.13
C CYS A 22 3.63 6.52 -3.75
N ILE A 23 2.50 6.41 -3.04
CA ILE A 23 1.65 7.50 -2.63
C ILE A 23 1.98 7.84 -1.17
N LEU A 24 2.56 9.01 -0.96
CA LEU A 24 3.14 9.43 0.32
C LEU A 24 2.59 10.78 0.77
N SER A 25 2.75 11.12 2.05
CA SER A 25 2.55 12.50 2.55
C SER A 25 3.53 12.83 3.67
N GLN A 26 3.68 14.14 3.92
CA GLN A 26 4.37 14.63 5.12
C GLN A 26 3.47 14.38 6.34
N GLY A 27 3.79 13.33 7.08
CA GLY A 27 3.02 12.86 8.22
C GLY A 27 1.68 12.21 7.86
N ALA A 28 1.05 11.65 8.89
CA ALA A 28 -0.23 10.95 8.76
C ALA A 28 -1.40 11.91 8.44
N LEU A 29 -2.12 11.62 7.37
CA LEU A 29 -3.36 12.29 6.95
C LEU A 29 -4.62 11.79 7.68
N PHE A 30 -4.52 10.64 8.35
CA PHE A 30 -5.60 10.07 9.16
C PHE A 30 -5.17 9.86 10.60
N ASP A 31 -6.08 10.13 11.53
CA ASP A 31 -5.91 9.82 12.94
C ASP A 31 -6.14 8.31 13.17
N SER A 32 -5.18 7.65 13.81
CA SER A 32 -5.29 6.23 14.15
C SER A 32 -6.45 5.95 15.11
N ALA A 33 -6.90 6.95 15.88
CA ALA A 33 -8.09 6.84 16.72
C ALA A 33 -9.37 6.62 15.89
N ASP A 34 -9.42 7.10 14.65
CA ASP A 34 -10.57 6.98 13.74
C ASP A 34 -10.50 5.74 12.85
N ALA A 35 -9.43 4.94 12.97
CA ALA A 35 -9.26 3.72 12.17
C ALA A 35 -10.42 2.74 12.35
N ILE A 36 -10.67 1.96 11.30
CA ILE A 36 -11.70 0.93 11.22
C ILE A 36 -11.05 -0.46 11.04
N THR A 37 -11.82 -1.52 11.30
CA THR A 37 -11.35 -2.91 11.14
C THR A 37 -12.26 -3.73 10.20
N PRO A 38 -12.31 -3.40 8.91
CA PRO A 38 -13.25 -4.00 7.97
C PRO A 38 -12.81 -5.40 7.50
N VAL A 39 -11.52 -5.72 7.58
CA VAL A 39 -10.97 -7.05 7.26
C VAL A 39 -10.83 -7.85 8.54
N ALA A 40 -11.33 -9.09 8.55
CA ALA A 40 -11.22 -9.98 9.71
C ALA A 40 -9.79 -10.47 9.93
N GLN A 41 -9.46 -10.81 11.16
CA GLN A 41 -8.24 -11.58 11.45
C GLN A 41 -8.34 -12.98 10.81
N GLY A 42 -7.22 -13.53 10.38
CA GLY A 42 -7.19 -14.87 9.80
C GLY A 42 -6.04 -15.08 8.81
N VAL A 43 -6.15 -16.15 8.03
CA VAL A 43 -5.17 -16.54 7.02
C VAL A 43 -5.75 -16.23 5.64
N TYR A 44 -4.94 -15.61 4.79
CA TYR A 44 -5.34 -15.20 3.45
C TYR A 44 -4.30 -15.68 2.43
N LYS A 45 -4.78 -16.10 1.26
CA LYS A 45 -3.93 -16.24 0.07
C LYS A 45 -3.75 -14.86 -0.53
N GLU A 46 -2.50 -14.45 -0.69
CA GLU A 46 -2.14 -13.29 -1.48
C GLU A 46 -1.95 -13.72 -2.93
N MET A 47 -2.74 -13.10 -3.80
CA MET A 47 -2.69 -13.31 -5.24
C MET A 47 -2.17 -12.03 -5.88
N ALA A 48 -1.16 -12.12 -6.74
CA ALA A 48 -0.68 -10.98 -7.53
C ALA A 48 -1.12 -11.14 -8.99
N ARG A 49 -1.28 -10.02 -9.68
CA ARG A 49 -1.55 -10.02 -11.11
C ARG A 49 -0.27 -10.31 -11.89
N GLY A 50 -0.23 -11.43 -12.62
CA GLY A 50 0.89 -11.80 -13.48
C GLY A 50 0.83 -11.15 -14.86
N GLU A 51 1.81 -11.45 -15.72
CA GLU A 51 1.87 -10.93 -17.11
C GLU A 51 0.63 -11.26 -17.95
N SER A 52 -0.08 -12.34 -17.59
CA SER A 52 -1.31 -12.78 -18.23
C SER A 52 -2.56 -11.97 -17.81
N ASN A 53 -2.40 -10.99 -16.92
CA ASN A 53 -3.46 -10.28 -16.20
C ASN A 53 -4.35 -11.16 -15.31
N ALA A 54 -4.03 -12.45 -15.16
CA ALA A 54 -4.67 -13.33 -14.20
C ALA A 54 -4.03 -13.20 -12.81
N PHE A 55 -4.83 -13.46 -11.78
CA PHE A 55 -4.36 -13.55 -10.41
C PHE A 55 -3.73 -14.91 -10.14
N GLU A 56 -2.48 -14.90 -9.68
CA GLU A 56 -1.71 -16.08 -9.31
C GLU A 56 -1.30 -16.01 -7.84
N GLU A 57 -1.38 -17.13 -7.14
CA GLU A 57 -1.00 -17.20 -5.72
C GLU A 57 0.51 -16.96 -5.59
N VAL A 58 0.89 -15.95 -4.83
CA VAL A 58 2.30 -15.59 -4.60
C VAL A 58 2.72 -15.84 -3.16
N ALA A 59 1.78 -15.82 -2.21
CA ALA A 59 2.06 -16.07 -0.82
C ALA A 59 0.81 -16.46 -0.03
N THR A 60 1.04 -16.95 1.20
CA THR A 60 0.03 -16.98 2.27
C THR A 60 0.43 -15.95 3.33
N VAL A 61 -0.54 -15.17 3.79
CA VAL A 61 -0.35 -14.14 4.80
C VAL A 61 -1.26 -14.39 6.00
N ASN A 62 -0.74 -14.09 7.19
CA ASN A 62 -1.46 -14.12 8.44
C ASN A 62 -1.77 -12.68 8.86
N VAL A 63 -3.05 -12.40 9.09
CA VAL A 63 -3.55 -11.10 9.52
C VAL A 63 -3.96 -11.19 10.99
N ALA A 64 -3.23 -10.48 11.84
CA ALA A 64 -3.57 -10.26 13.24
C ALA A 64 -4.03 -8.82 13.45
N ILE A 65 -4.93 -8.60 14.42
CA ILE A 65 -5.44 -7.27 14.75
C ILE A 65 -5.18 -7.02 16.24
N ASP A 66 -4.48 -5.93 16.54
CA ASP A 66 -4.30 -5.41 17.90
C ASP A 66 -4.99 -4.05 18.02
N GLY A 67 -6.12 -4.01 18.71
CA GLY A 67 -7.01 -2.84 18.74
C GLY A 67 -7.53 -2.49 17.34
N LYS A 68 -6.96 -1.45 16.73
CA LYS A 68 -7.28 -0.96 15.38
C LYS A 68 -6.10 -1.08 14.40
N THR A 69 -5.01 -1.70 14.84
CA THR A 69 -3.80 -1.87 14.06
C THR A 69 -3.76 -3.27 13.49
N TYR A 70 -3.50 -3.35 12.19
CA TYR A 70 -3.27 -4.59 11.46
C TYR A 70 -1.79 -4.94 11.52
N ASN A 71 -1.50 -6.19 11.86
CA ASN A 71 -0.17 -6.79 11.77
C ASN A 71 -0.25 -7.95 10.77
N VAL A 72 0.37 -7.77 9.60
CA VAL A 72 0.37 -8.76 8.52
C VAL A 72 1.74 -9.35 8.37
N SER A 73 1.85 -10.67 8.52
CA SER A 73 3.10 -11.41 8.35
C SER A 73 2.95 -12.47 7.27
N SER A 74 4.02 -12.76 6.54
CA SER A 74 4.04 -13.87 5.58
C SER A 74 5.06 -14.94 5.97
N GLU A 75 4.78 -16.18 5.57
CA GLU A 75 5.69 -17.31 5.78
C GLU A 75 6.92 -17.26 4.86
N ASP A 76 6.88 -16.44 3.81
CA ASP A 76 7.97 -16.27 2.84
C ASP A 76 9.15 -15.43 3.36
N GLY A 77 9.07 -14.94 4.59
CA GLY A 77 10.13 -14.17 5.24
C GLY A 77 10.14 -12.68 4.90
N ARG A 78 9.10 -12.15 4.24
CA ARG A 78 8.90 -10.70 4.13
C ARG A 78 8.73 -10.05 5.51
N GLU A 79 9.23 -8.82 5.63
CA GLU A 79 9.03 -8.00 6.83
C GLU A 79 7.54 -7.82 7.11
N PRO A 80 7.09 -7.93 8.37
CA PRO A 80 5.70 -7.72 8.72
C PRO A 80 5.26 -6.29 8.38
N ALA A 81 4.08 -6.16 7.78
CA ALA A 81 3.46 -4.87 7.56
C ALA A 81 2.55 -4.51 8.74
N ILE A 82 2.76 -3.32 9.30
CA ILE A 82 1.97 -2.78 10.41
C ILE A 82 1.27 -1.51 9.93
N PHE A 83 -0.05 -1.50 9.93
CA PHE A 83 -0.81 -0.38 9.37
C PHE A 83 -2.20 -0.21 10.00
N THR A 84 -2.83 0.92 9.69
CA THR A 84 -4.22 1.21 10.04
C THR A 84 -5.08 1.31 8.78
N MET A 85 -6.37 1.03 8.90
CA MET A 85 -7.33 1.17 7.79
C MET A 85 -8.33 2.28 8.11
N HIS A 86 -8.69 3.06 7.10
CA HIS A 86 -9.55 4.24 7.23
C HIS A 86 -10.64 4.22 6.16
N ASP A 87 -11.83 4.73 6.51
CA ASP A 87 -12.92 4.88 5.54
C ASP A 87 -12.57 6.00 4.54
N GLY A 88 -12.42 5.63 3.27
CA GLY A 88 -12.22 6.54 2.14
C GLY A 88 -13.54 6.99 1.49
N GLY A 89 -14.68 6.45 1.92
CA GLY A 89 -15.99 6.67 1.32
C GLY A 89 -16.24 5.80 0.10
N ASN A 90 -17.52 5.67 -0.29
CA ASN A 90 -17.95 4.90 -1.47
C ASN A 90 -17.45 3.43 -1.51
N GLY A 91 -17.27 2.82 -0.33
CA GLY A 91 -16.77 1.45 -0.20
C GLY A 91 -15.25 1.31 -0.39
N LEU A 92 -14.53 2.42 -0.51
CA LEU A 92 -13.06 2.45 -0.53
C LEU A 92 -12.50 2.48 0.89
N ILE A 93 -11.41 1.77 1.10
CA ILE A 93 -10.68 1.73 2.36
C ILE A 93 -9.24 2.17 2.07
N ILE A 94 -8.72 3.11 2.86
CA ILE A 94 -7.35 3.59 2.73
C ILE A 94 -6.50 2.92 3.80
N THR A 95 -5.40 2.27 3.42
CA THR A 95 -4.37 1.85 4.37
C THR A 95 -3.42 3.00 4.63
N GLN A 96 -2.94 3.13 5.86
CA GLN A 96 -1.91 4.08 6.24
C GLN A 96 -0.83 3.36 7.05
N ILE A 97 0.39 3.40 6.51
CA ILE A 97 1.63 3.06 7.21
C ILE A 97 2.31 4.39 7.54
N ALA A 98 2.66 4.64 8.80
CA ALA A 98 3.33 5.88 9.20
C ALA A 98 4.70 5.55 9.81
N GLU A 99 5.76 6.05 9.19
CA GLU A 99 7.15 5.82 9.59
C GLU A 99 7.96 7.12 9.45
N ASP A 100 8.79 7.41 10.45
CA ASP A 100 9.80 8.49 10.41
C ASP A 100 9.32 9.87 9.92
N GLY A 101 8.08 10.23 10.21
CA GLY A 101 7.51 11.54 9.85
C GLY A 101 6.90 11.60 8.46
N GLU A 102 6.89 10.49 7.73
CA GLU A 102 6.14 10.29 6.50
C GLU A 102 5.03 9.25 6.70
N ALA A 103 4.06 9.26 5.81
CA ALA A 103 3.06 8.22 5.75
C ALA A 103 2.87 7.74 4.32
N GLY A 104 2.80 6.42 4.16
CA GLY A 104 2.50 5.75 2.90
C GLY A 104 1.07 5.21 2.87
N TYR A 105 0.49 5.20 1.67
CA TYR A 105 -0.90 4.86 1.45
C TYR A 105 -1.08 3.82 0.38
N ALA A 106 -2.07 2.95 0.58
CA ALA A 106 -2.62 2.12 -0.47
C ALA A 106 -4.15 2.11 -0.39
N LEU A 107 -4.78 1.65 -1.47
CA LEU A 107 -6.22 1.59 -1.58
C LEU A 107 -6.68 0.14 -1.55
N LEU A 108 -7.70 -0.12 -0.74
CA LEU A 108 -8.39 -1.39 -0.68
C LEU A 108 -9.86 -1.24 -1.04
N ARG A 109 -10.44 -2.33 -1.53
CA ARG A 109 -11.89 -2.52 -1.59
C ARG A 109 -12.21 -3.95 -1.20
N ILE A 110 -13.31 -4.15 -0.50
CA ILE A 110 -13.82 -5.48 -0.16
C ILE A 110 -14.98 -5.80 -1.08
N GLU A 111 -14.86 -6.86 -1.87
CA GLU A 111 -15.89 -7.30 -2.81
C GLU A 111 -16.07 -8.82 -2.68
N ASN A 112 -17.30 -9.27 -2.46
CA ASN A 112 -17.64 -10.71 -2.35
C ASN A 112 -16.79 -11.50 -1.33
N GLY A 113 -16.33 -10.85 -0.26
CA GLY A 113 -15.47 -11.46 0.76
C GLY A 113 -13.99 -11.54 0.39
N GLU A 114 -13.60 -11.03 -0.78
CA GLU A 114 -12.21 -10.85 -1.22
C GLU A 114 -11.77 -9.40 -0.96
N VAL A 115 -10.48 -9.20 -0.71
CA VAL A 115 -9.88 -7.85 -0.59
C VAL A 115 -9.10 -7.56 -1.86
N LEU A 116 -9.51 -6.55 -2.61
CA LEU A 116 -8.77 -6.01 -3.76
C LEU A 116 -7.86 -4.89 -3.27
N HIS A 117 -6.62 -4.87 -3.75
CA HIS A 117 -5.59 -3.94 -3.32
C HIS A 117 -4.91 -3.31 -4.52
N TRP A 118 -4.86 -1.97 -4.50
CA TRP A 118 -4.11 -1.15 -5.45
C TRP A 118 -2.90 -0.56 -4.73
N ALA A 119 -1.71 -1.01 -5.11
CA ALA A 119 -0.44 -0.44 -4.71
C ALA A 119 -0.11 0.71 -5.69
N ALA A 120 -0.89 1.79 -5.60
CA ALA A 120 -0.82 2.87 -6.58
C ALA A 120 0.61 3.43 -6.71
N ALA A 121 1.08 3.52 -7.95
CA ALA A 121 2.40 4.03 -8.29
C ALA A 121 2.27 5.32 -9.13
N CYS A 122 3.21 6.25 -8.95
CA CYS A 122 3.08 7.59 -9.54
C CYS A 122 3.28 7.58 -11.07
N ASP A 123 4.20 6.75 -11.54
CA ASP A 123 4.42 6.48 -12.96
C ASP A 123 3.17 5.88 -13.62
N VAL A 124 2.54 4.89 -12.99
CA VAL A 124 1.29 4.30 -13.47
C VAL A 124 0.17 5.34 -13.49
N ALA A 125 0.07 6.17 -12.44
CA ALA A 125 -0.93 7.25 -12.38
C ALA A 125 -0.72 8.31 -13.48
N SER A 126 0.53 8.58 -13.85
CA SER A 126 0.86 9.43 -15.00
C SER A 126 0.44 8.77 -16.31
N ASP A 127 0.78 7.50 -16.53
CA ASP A 127 0.50 6.75 -17.76
C ASP A 127 -1.00 6.59 -18.05
N ILE A 128 -1.81 6.36 -17.01
CA ILE A 128 -3.27 6.29 -17.13
C ILE A 128 -3.95 7.69 -17.09
N GLY A 129 -3.14 8.75 -17.04
CA GLY A 129 -3.59 10.14 -17.10
C GLY A 129 -4.43 10.57 -15.89
N VAL A 130 -4.18 10.02 -14.71
CA VAL A 130 -4.76 10.50 -13.44
C VAL A 130 -4.01 11.72 -12.95
N LEU A 131 -2.67 11.69 -12.97
CA LEU A 131 -1.84 12.74 -12.39
C LEU A 131 -2.13 14.14 -12.97
N ALA A 132 -2.49 14.22 -14.25
CA ALA A 132 -2.84 15.47 -14.91
C ALA A 132 -4.04 16.22 -14.29
N ASP A 133 -4.96 15.50 -13.63
CA ASP A 133 -6.13 16.06 -12.96
C ASP A 133 -5.82 16.56 -11.54
N PHE A 134 -4.61 16.28 -11.02
CA PHE A 134 -4.19 16.57 -9.65
C PHE A 134 -2.86 17.36 -9.62
N PRO A 135 -2.85 18.64 -10.04
CA PRO A 135 -1.61 19.43 -10.14
C PRO A 135 -0.93 19.72 -8.80
N GLY A 136 -1.59 19.45 -7.66
CA GLY A 136 -1.01 19.53 -6.32
C GLY A 136 -0.32 18.26 -5.84
N VAL A 137 -0.36 17.18 -6.64
CA VAL A 137 0.39 15.95 -6.38
C VAL A 137 1.74 16.07 -7.06
N GLU A 138 2.81 16.05 -6.26
CA GLU A 138 4.18 16.20 -6.76
C GLU A 138 4.80 14.82 -6.99
N ASP A 139 5.43 14.61 -8.15
CA ASP A 139 6.28 13.45 -8.38
C ASP A 139 7.67 13.69 -7.76
N GLY A 140 7.84 13.26 -6.52
CA GLY A 140 9.08 13.31 -5.76
C GLY A 140 9.81 11.96 -5.84
N GLU A 141 10.91 11.91 -6.61
CA GLU A 141 11.76 10.70 -6.73
C GLU A 141 10.98 9.43 -7.18
N GLY A 142 9.92 9.56 -7.97
CA GLY A 142 9.06 8.45 -8.39
C GLY A 142 7.86 8.19 -7.47
N ASN A 143 7.71 8.97 -6.41
CA ASN A 143 6.58 8.93 -5.48
C ASN A 143 5.64 10.12 -5.70
N CYS A 144 4.33 9.86 -5.64
CA CYS A 144 3.30 10.88 -5.62
C CYS A 144 3.14 11.40 -4.19
N MET A 145 3.64 12.60 -3.94
CA MET A 145 3.47 13.32 -2.68
C MET A 145 2.09 13.98 -2.66
N ILE A 146 1.25 13.54 -1.72
CA ILE A 146 -0.11 13.99 -1.54
C ILE A 146 -0.18 15.06 -0.43
N PRO A 147 -0.77 16.23 -0.69
CA PRO A 147 -0.76 17.35 0.25
C PRO A 147 -1.76 17.21 1.40
N ASP A 148 -2.89 16.53 1.19
CA ASP A 148 -3.96 16.42 2.17
C ASP A 148 -4.87 15.21 1.95
N ARG A 149 -5.70 14.92 2.96
CA ARG A 149 -6.60 13.76 2.98
C ARG A 149 -7.61 13.77 1.84
N ASP A 150 -8.20 14.91 1.51
CA ASP A 150 -9.24 15.00 0.49
C ASP A 150 -8.64 14.74 -0.90
N THR A 151 -7.46 15.27 -1.15
CA THR A 151 -6.67 15.00 -2.35
C THR A 151 -6.30 13.54 -2.46
N LEU A 152 -5.88 12.89 -1.36
CA LEU A 152 -5.57 11.45 -1.35
C LEU A 152 -6.78 10.63 -1.79
N ILE A 153 -7.94 10.86 -1.17
CA ILE A 153 -9.15 10.10 -1.43
C ILE A 153 -9.59 10.30 -2.90
N ALA A 154 -9.58 11.54 -3.38
CA ALA A 154 -9.94 11.85 -4.75
C ALA A 154 -8.97 11.21 -5.76
N PHE A 155 -7.67 11.29 -5.50
CA PHE A 155 -6.62 10.70 -6.33
C PHE A 155 -6.74 9.18 -6.40
N MET A 156 -6.85 8.50 -5.24
CA MET A 156 -6.99 7.05 -5.17
C MET A 156 -8.28 6.56 -5.83
N THR A 157 -9.37 7.32 -5.69
CA THR A 157 -10.64 7.04 -6.38
C THR A 157 -10.48 7.12 -7.90
N ALA A 158 -9.83 8.18 -8.40
CA ALA A 158 -9.56 8.35 -9.82
C ALA A 158 -8.63 7.24 -10.34
N TYR A 159 -7.60 6.88 -9.58
CA TYR A 159 -6.68 5.79 -9.90
C TYR A 159 -7.42 4.46 -10.07
N ALA A 160 -8.19 4.03 -9.07
CA ALA A 160 -8.93 2.76 -9.13
C ALA A 160 -10.07 2.73 -10.16
N SER A 161 -10.47 3.89 -10.70
CA SER A 161 -11.43 3.94 -11.81
C SER A 161 -10.79 3.62 -13.18
N LYS A 162 -9.46 3.72 -13.28
CA LYS A 162 -8.70 3.51 -14.52
C LYS A 162 -7.71 2.35 -14.43
N ALA A 163 -7.26 1.99 -13.23
CA ALA A 163 -6.32 0.92 -12.98
C ALA A 163 -7.01 -0.32 -12.40
N GLU A 164 -6.53 -1.47 -12.84
CA GLU A 164 -6.87 -2.76 -12.26
C GLU A 164 -6.14 -2.96 -10.91
N PRO A 165 -6.69 -3.73 -9.95
CA PRO A 165 -6.00 -4.03 -8.71
C PRO A 165 -4.76 -4.90 -8.97
N ASP A 166 -3.69 -4.60 -8.24
CA ASP A 166 -2.39 -5.30 -8.31
C ASP A 166 -2.43 -6.62 -7.55
N TYR A 167 -3.11 -6.61 -6.40
CA TYR A 167 -3.23 -7.76 -5.51
C TYR A 167 -4.68 -8.07 -5.16
N LYS A 168 -4.89 -9.34 -4.82
CA LYS A 168 -6.14 -9.84 -4.26
C LYS A 168 -5.85 -10.76 -3.09
N TYR A 169 -6.54 -10.56 -1.97
CA TYR A 169 -6.45 -11.42 -0.80
C TYR A 169 -7.74 -12.22 -0.64
N VAL A 170 -7.59 -13.54 -0.60
CA VAL A 170 -8.71 -14.49 -0.50
C VAL A 170 -8.62 -15.22 0.84
N PRO A 171 -9.67 -15.18 1.69
CA PRO A 171 -9.67 -15.92 2.95
C PRO A 171 -9.44 -17.42 2.70
N VAL A 172 -8.54 -18.03 3.48
CA VAL A 172 -8.44 -19.49 3.54
C VAL A 172 -9.56 -19.98 4.43
N ALA A 173 -10.50 -20.75 3.87
CA ALA A 173 -11.56 -21.36 4.65
C ALA A 173 -10.94 -22.24 5.76
N GLN A 174 -11.34 -21.99 7.01
CA GLN A 174 -10.99 -22.82 8.16
C GLN A 174 -11.88 -24.05 8.24
#